data_AF-A0A7V1G7H3-F1
#
_entry.id   AF-A0A7V1G7H3-F1
#
_cell.length_a   1.000
_cell.length_b   1.000
_cell.length_c   1.000
_cell.angle_alpha   90.00
_cell.angle_beta   90.00
_cell.angle_gamma   90.00
#
_symmetry.space_group_name_H-M   'P 1'
#
loop_
_entity.id
_entity.type
_entity.pdbx_description
1 polymer ?
#
loop_
_entity_poly.entity_id
_entity_poly.type
_entity_poly.pdbx_seq_one_letter_code
_entity_poly.pdbx_strand_id
1 'polypeptide(L)'
;MTTKVEQNPMVKSPLAHRMRPKKLDDFVGQKEILGSDKPLYKEITSGNLRSVIFYGPAGCGKTSLAEVIANTTNATFERLSAVNAGVK
;
A
#
# COMPACT_ATOMS: atom_id res chain seq x y z
N MET A 1 32.49 -14.61 -15.70
CA MET A 1 32.01 -13.45 -14.89
C MET A 1 30.58 -13.13 -15.30
N THR A 2 29.65 -14.08 -15.14
CA THR A 2 28.25 -13.92 -15.54
C THR A 2 27.45 -13.47 -14.32
N THR A 3 26.98 -12.24 -14.40
CA THR A 3 26.52 -11.41 -13.28
C THR A 3 25.17 -11.89 -12.74
N LYS A 4 25.05 -11.92 -11.41
CA LYS A 4 23.87 -12.29 -10.59
C LYS A 4 22.61 -11.39 -10.78
N VAL A 5 22.45 -10.71 -11.92
CA VAL A 5 21.33 -9.78 -12.16
C VAL A 5 20.01 -10.51 -12.46
N GLU A 6 20.09 -11.75 -12.97
CA GLU A 6 18.92 -12.49 -13.48
C GLU A 6 17.98 -13.06 -12.41
N GLN A 7 18.39 -13.05 -11.14
CA GLN A 7 17.62 -13.61 -10.01
C GLN A 7 17.02 -12.56 -9.07
N ASN A 8 17.01 -11.26 -9.41
CA ASN A 8 16.35 -10.27 -8.57
C ASN A 8 14.83 -10.24 -8.86
N PRO A 9 13.95 -10.75 -7.97
CA PRO A 9 12.50 -10.79 -8.20
C PRO A 9 11.91 -9.40 -8.45
N MET A 10 12.57 -8.34 -7.94
CA MET A 10 12.14 -6.97 -8.18
C MET A 10 12.31 -6.55 -9.65
N VAL A 11 13.35 -7.03 -10.35
CA VAL A 11 13.62 -6.70 -11.76
C VAL A 11 12.60 -7.36 -12.70
N LYS A 12 12.09 -8.55 -12.36
CA LYS A 12 11.05 -9.25 -13.12
C LYS A 12 9.62 -8.78 -12.82
N SER A 13 9.41 -7.99 -11.76
CA SER A 13 8.06 -7.58 -11.37
C SER A 13 7.48 -6.47 -12.28
N PRO A 14 6.15 -6.45 -12.52
CA PRO A 14 5.49 -5.42 -13.30
C PRO A 14 5.82 -4.01 -12.81
N LEU A 15 5.91 -3.04 -13.71
CA LEU A 15 6.23 -1.65 -13.35
C LEU A 15 5.29 -1.10 -12.26
N ALA A 16 3.99 -1.38 -12.38
CA ALA A 16 3.00 -0.95 -11.39
C ALA A 16 3.27 -1.48 -9.97
N HIS A 17 3.91 -2.65 -9.83
CA HIS A 17 4.31 -3.18 -8.52
C HIS A 17 5.57 -2.48 -8.01
N ARG A 18 6.55 -2.23 -8.89
CA ARG A 18 7.79 -1.51 -8.56
C ARG A 18 7.57 -0.06 -8.16
N MET A 19 6.59 0.61 -8.77
CA MET A 19 6.28 2.03 -8.54
C MET A 19 5.37 2.25 -7.34
N ARG A 20 5.03 1.21 -6.56
CA ARG A 20 4.19 1.39 -5.39
C ARG A 20 4.90 2.24 -4.33
N PRO A 21 4.19 3.20 -3.71
CA PRO A 21 4.74 3.99 -2.62
C PRO A 21 5.12 3.08 -1.45
N LYS A 22 6.20 3.45 -0.74
CA LYS A 22 6.67 2.70 0.44
C LYS A 22 6.34 3.44 1.73
N LYS A 23 6.35 4.78 1.68
CA LYS A 23 6.00 5.68 2.76
C LYS A 23 4.70 6.41 2.47
N LEU A 24 4.07 6.91 3.53
CA LEU A 24 2.85 7.72 3.41
C LEU A 24 3.10 9.00 2.59
N ASP A 25 4.28 9.60 2.72
CA ASP A 25 4.70 10.80 1.97
C ASP A 25 4.95 10.52 0.47
N ASP A 26 5.19 9.27 0.08
CA ASP A 26 5.36 8.90 -1.32
C ASP A 26 4.00 8.80 -2.04
N PHE A 27 2.89 8.83 -1.31
CA PHE A 27 1.56 8.68 -1.86
C PHE A 27 1.14 9.96 -2.60
N VAL A 28 0.97 9.85 -3.92
CA VAL A 28 0.64 10.99 -4.77
C VAL A 28 -0.86 11.26 -4.75
N GLY A 29 -1.24 12.49 -4.41
CA GLY A 29 -2.64 12.95 -4.39
C GLY A 29 -3.33 12.72 -3.05
N GLN A 30 -4.64 12.97 -3.01
CA GLN A 30 -5.50 12.79 -1.83
C GLN A 30 -5.05 13.57 -0.57
N LYS A 31 -4.46 14.76 -0.75
CA LYS A 31 -3.99 15.63 0.36
C LYS A 31 -5.12 16.09 1.29
N GLU A 32 -6.33 16.16 0.77
CA GLU A 32 -7.53 16.50 1.51
C GLU A 32 -7.83 15.52 2.65
N ILE A 33 -7.40 14.27 2.54
CA ILE A 33 -7.58 13.22 3.56
C ILE A 33 -6.25 12.69 4.14
N LEU A 34 -5.16 12.70 3.37
CA LEU A 34 -3.84 12.19 3.77
C LEU A 34 -2.83 13.32 4.07
N GLY A 35 -3.25 14.58 4.09
CA GLY A 35 -2.39 15.68 4.53
C GLY A 35 -1.91 15.49 5.96
N SER A 36 -0.70 15.98 6.28
CA SER A 36 -0.08 15.81 7.61
C SER A 36 -0.90 16.38 8.77
N ASP A 37 -1.78 17.34 8.48
CA ASP A 37 -2.71 17.97 9.41
C ASP A 37 -3.98 17.12 9.65
N LYS A 38 -4.26 16.14 8.78
CA LYS A 38 -5.52 15.41 8.73
C LYS A 38 -5.62 14.29 9.77
N PRO A 39 -6.84 13.98 10.26
CA PRO A 39 -7.04 12.93 11.25
C PRO A 39 -6.53 11.56 10.80
N LEU A 40 -6.78 11.18 9.54
CA LEU A 40 -6.36 9.88 9.02
C LEU A 40 -4.84 9.74 9.00
N TYR A 41 -4.12 10.78 8.59
CA TYR A 41 -2.65 10.79 8.63
C TYR A 41 -2.13 10.61 10.07
N LYS A 42 -2.73 11.30 11.04
CA LYS A 42 -2.35 11.20 12.46
C LYS A 42 -2.64 9.81 13.04
N GLU A 43 -3.77 9.21 12.71
CA GLU A 43 -4.10 7.84 13.12
C GLU A 43 -3.14 6.81 12.53
N ILE A 44 -2.78 6.94 11.25
CA ILE A 44 -1.80 6.06 10.59
C ILE A 44 -0.43 6.22 11.23
N THR A 45 0.06 7.45 11.38
CA THR A 45 1.39 7.72 11.93
C THR A 45 1.52 7.39 13.42
N SER A 46 0.43 7.46 14.19
CA SER A 46 0.41 7.06 15.60
C SER A 46 0.27 5.55 15.82
N GLY A 47 0.01 4.76 14.77
CA GLY A 47 -0.17 3.31 14.87
C GLY A 47 -1.54 2.85 15.41
N ASN A 48 -2.49 3.76 15.61
CA ASN A 48 -3.77 3.46 16.25
C ASN A 48 -4.95 3.29 15.27
N LEU A 49 -4.65 3.11 13.98
CA LEU A 49 -5.65 2.99 12.94
C LEU A 49 -6.65 1.85 13.23
N ARG A 50 -7.91 2.21 13.42
CA ARG A 50 -9.04 1.27 13.57
C ARG A 50 -9.43 0.66 12.23
N SER A 51 -10.38 -0.27 12.24
CA SER A 51 -10.93 -0.85 11.01
C SER A 51 -11.45 0.24 10.06
N VAL A 52 -10.96 0.22 8.81
CA VAL A 52 -11.28 1.21 7.78
C VAL A 52 -11.65 0.52 6.46
N ILE A 53 -12.54 1.16 5.70
CA ILE A 53 -12.90 0.74 4.34
C ILE A 53 -12.46 1.85 3.38
N PHE A 54 -11.60 1.53 2.43
CA PHE A 54 -11.22 2.44 1.35
C PHE A 54 -12.11 2.18 0.14
N TYR A 55 -12.87 3.20 -0.28
CA TYR A 55 -13.75 3.15 -1.45
C TYR A 55 -13.27 4.10 -2.55
N GLY A 56 -13.46 3.72 -3.81
CA GLY A 56 -13.13 4.55 -4.95
C GLY A 56 -12.95 3.76 -6.25
N PRO A 57 -12.79 4.43 -7.40
CA PRO A 57 -12.61 3.79 -8.70
C PRO A 57 -11.36 2.91 -8.78
N ALA A 58 -11.32 2.01 -9.77
CA ALA A 58 -10.12 1.20 -10.03
C ALA A 58 -8.90 2.10 -10.32
N GLY A 59 -7.74 1.75 -9.77
CA GLY A 59 -6.51 2.53 -9.97
C GLY A 59 -6.26 3.69 -9.01
N CYS A 60 -7.20 4.08 -8.14
CA CYS A 60 -7.00 5.19 -7.18
C CYS A 60 -6.07 4.86 -5.99
N GLY A 61 -5.32 3.76 -6.04
CA GLY A 61 -4.30 3.46 -5.04
C GLY A 61 -4.79 2.82 -3.73
N LYS A 62 -6.06 2.39 -3.61
CA LYS A 62 -6.60 1.75 -2.38
C LYS A 62 -5.72 0.64 -1.81
N THR A 63 -5.31 -0.30 -2.67
CA THR A 63 -4.47 -1.43 -2.28
C THR A 63 -3.06 -0.97 -1.91
N SER A 64 -2.53 0.04 -2.61
CA SER A 64 -1.22 0.62 -2.31
C SER A 64 -1.25 1.38 -0.98
N LEU A 65 -2.34 2.10 -0.68
CA LEU A 65 -2.52 2.80 0.58
C LEU A 65 -2.54 1.82 1.75
N ALA A 66 -3.24 0.69 1.61
CA ALA A 66 -3.27 -0.36 2.63
C ALA A 66 -1.87 -0.96 2.90
N GLU A 67 -1.06 -1.19 1.86
CA GLU A 67 0.34 -1.62 2.00
C GLU A 67 1.20 -0.58 2.71
N VAL A 68 1.06 0.70 2.33
CA VAL A 68 1.80 1.81 2.94
C VAL A 68 1.45 1.98 4.41
N ILE A 69 0.17 1.84 4.77
CA ILE A 69 -0.28 1.89 6.16
C ILE A 69 0.38 0.78 6.96
N ALA A 70 0.34 -0.46 6.48
CA ALA A 70 0.97 -1.58 7.17
C ALA A 70 2.49 -1.39 7.35
N ASN A 71 3.18 -0.85 6.33
CA ASN A 71 4.59 -0.50 6.45
C ASN A 71 4.83 0.61 7.49
N THR A 72 3.95 1.61 7.56
CA THR A 72 4.09 2.75 8.47
C THR A 72 3.81 2.34 9.91
N THR A 73 2.84 1.47 10.14
CA THR A 73 2.47 0.95 11.47
C THR A 73 3.27 -0.27 11.88
N ASN A 74 4.18 -0.76 11.02
CA ASN A 74 4.94 -1.99 11.19
C ASN A 74 4.05 -3.22 11.47
N ALA A 75 2.88 -3.26 10.81
CA ALA A 75 1.89 -4.33 10.92
C ALA A 75 2.04 -5.39 9.83
N THR A 76 1.54 -6.59 10.09
CA THR A 76 1.45 -7.65 9.07
C THR A 76 0.41 -7.29 8.02
N PHE A 77 0.76 -7.43 6.74
CA PHE A 77 -0.15 -7.18 5.62
C PHE A 77 -0.55 -8.49 4.93
N GLU A 78 -1.84 -8.85 5.05
CA GLU A 78 -2.42 -9.97 4.33
C GLU A 78 -3.41 -9.47 3.27
N ARG A 79 -3.22 -9.91 2.02
CA ARG A 79 -4.13 -9.55 0.92
C ARG A 79 -5.14 -10.69 0.70
N LEU A 80 -6.39 -10.41 1.00
CA LEU A 80 -7.53 -11.23 0.60
C LEU A 80 -8.23 -10.58 -0.59
N SER A 81 -8.60 -11.37 -1.59
CA SER A 81 -9.34 -10.92 -2.77
C SER A 81 -10.65 -11.70 -2.85
N ALA A 82 -11.80 -11.03 -2.95
CA ALA A 82 -13.10 -11.68 -3.02
C ALA A 82 -13.25 -12.64 -4.22
N VAL A 83 -12.47 -12.44 -5.30
CA VAL A 83 -12.44 -13.37 -6.45
C VAL A 83 -11.62 -14.64 -6.18
N ASN A 84 -10.63 -14.58 -5.29
CA ASN A 84 -9.81 -15.75 -4.92
C ASN A 84 -10.31 -16.42 -3.64
N ALA A 85 -10.95 -15.64 -2.75
CA ALA A 85 -11.66 -16.09 -1.57
C ALA A 85 -13.06 -16.53 -1.99
N GLY A 86 -13.12 -17.58 -2.82
CA GLY A 86 -14.36 -18.31 -3.04
C GLY A 86 -14.86 -18.79 -1.68
N VAL A 87 -15.87 -18.12 -1.16
CA VAL A 87 -16.65 -18.61 -0.02
C VAL A 87 -17.40 -19.83 -0.56
N LYS A 88 -17.09 -21.00 -0.04
CA LYS A 88 -17.95 -22.18 -0.20
C LYS A 88 -19.05 -22.10 0.84
#